data_AF-A0A357M1I1-F1
#
_entry.id   AF-A0A357M1I1-F1
#
_cell.length_a   1.000
_cell.length_b   1.000
_cell.length_c   1.000
_cell.angle_alpha   90.00
_cell.angle_beta   90.00
_cell.angle_gamma   90.00
#
_symmetry.space_group_name_H-M   'P 1'
#
loop_
_entity.id
_entity.type
_entity.pdbx_description
1 polymer ?
#
loop_
_entity_poly.entity_id
_entity_poly.type
_entity_poly.pdbx_seq_one_letter_code
_entity_poly.pdbx_strand_id
1 'polypeptide(L)'
;MSQKIIIREAENNDRDAIAEVILDAYHQYSEIMPEPLWLAYRKSLIESVHGEAPIVRIIAEIDKKIIGSALLFSSSETAYGKPELGIHSPILRLLA
;
A
#
# COMPACT_ATOMS: atom_id res chain seq x y z
N MET A 1 -26.36 -4.44 13.96
CA MET A 1 -26.42 -3.69 12.68
C MET A 1 -25.07 -3.87 12.00
N SER A 2 -25.01 -4.32 10.74
CA SER A 2 -23.75 -4.43 10.00
C SER A 2 -23.33 -3.05 9.50
N GLN A 3 -22.07 -2.65 9.74
CA GLN A 3 -21.51 -1.42 9.18
C GLN A 3 -21.33 -1.56 7.65
N LYS A 4 -21.66 -0.49 6.91
CA LYS A 4 -21.50 -0.47 5.45
C LYS A 4 -20.04 -0.16 5.10
N ILE A 5 -19.42 -1.05 4.35
CA ILE A 5 -18.09 -0.84 3.77
C ILE A 5 -18.25 -0.34 2.34
N ILE A 6 -17.51 0.71 1.98
CA ILE A 6 -17.43 1.22 0.62
C ILE A 6 -16.03 0.94 0.10
N ILE A 7 -15.93 0.29 -1.06
CA ILE A 7 -14.66 0.08 -1.77
C ILE A 7 -14.65 1.03 -2.97
N ARG A 8 -13.60 1.84 -3.08
CA ARG A 8 -13.44 2.82 -4.16
C ARG A 8 -11.96 3.00 -4.53
N GLU A 9 -11.74 3.58 -5.69
CA GLU A 9 -10.43 4.16 -6.02
C GLU A 9 -10.18 5.38 -5.13
N ALA A 10 -8.93 5.53 -4.71
CA ALA A 10 -8.51 6.62 -3.84
C ALA A 10 -8.34 7.93 -4.62
N GLU A 11 -8.68 9.03 -3.98
CA GLU A 11 -8.33 10.37 -4.40
C GLU A 11 -6.92 10.75 -3.91
N ASN A 12 -6.35 11.83 -4.44
CA ASN A 12 -5.00 12.26 -4.03
C ASN A 12 -4.90 12.67 -2.54
N ASN A 13 -5.99 13.16 -1.96
CA ASN A 13 -6.09 13.51 -0.54
C ASN A 13 -6.17 12.29 0.39
N ASP A 14 -6.43 11.09 -0.14
CA ASP A 14 -6.48 9.85 0.66
C ASP A 14 -5.08 9.28 0.94
N ARG A 15 -4.02 9.77 0.27
CA ARG A 15 -2.66 9.20 0.33
C ARG A 15 -2.11 9.10 1.76
N ASP A 16 -2.28 10.14 2.58
CA ASP A 16 -1.78 10.13 3.97
C ASP A 16 -2.47 9.04 4.80
N ALA A 17 -3.80 8.93 4.68
CA ALA A 17 -4.58 7.92 5.40
C ALA A 17 -4.28 6.49 4.92
N ILE A 18 -3.98 6.30 3.63
CA ILE A 18 -3.49 5.02 3.10
C ILE A 18 -2.14 4.66 3.71
N ALA A 19 -1.22 5.62 3.82
CA ALA A 19 0.09 5.40 4.42
C ALA A 19 -0.06 5.00 5.90
N GLU A 20 -0.95 5.64 6.65
CA GLU A 20 -1.24 5.26 8.05
C GLU A 20 -1.71 3.80 8.16
N VAL A 21 -2.69 3.38 7.35
CA VAL A 21 -3.22 2.00 7.37
C VAL A 21 -2.15 0.97 7.00
N ILE A 22 -1.34 1.24 5.97
CA ILE A 22 -0.25 0.35 5.57
C ILE A 22 0.83 0.30 6.67
N LEU A 23 1.20 1.45 7.25
CA LEU A 23 2.22 1.49 8.29
C LEU A 23 1.78 0.74 9.55
N ASP A 24 0.51 0.85 9.93
CA ASP A 24 -0.06 0.12 11.06
C ASP A 24 -0.05 -1.39 10.81
N ALA A 25 -0.57 -1.84 9.66
CA ALA A 25 -0.61 -3.27 9.31
C ALA A 25 0.78 -3.92 9.21
N TYR A 26 1.77 -3.18 8.71
CA TYR A 26 3.15 -3.66 8.55
C TYR A 26 4.03 -3.37 9.78
N HIS A 27 3.53 -2.68 10.82
CA HIS A 27 4.30 -2.37 12.03
C HIS A 27 4.82 -3.61 12.75
N GLN A 28 4.09 -4.74 12.65
CA GLN A 28 4.51 -6.05 13.18
C GLN A 28 5.93 -6.47 12.75
N TYR A 29 6.40 -6.01 11.59
CA TYR A 29 7.76 -6.32 11.13
C TYR A 29 8.85 -5.58 11.92
N SER A 30 8.52 -4.48 12.59
CA SER A 30 9.47 -3.75 13.44
C SER A 30 9.97 -4.58 14.62
N GLU A 31 9.19 -5.56 15.08
CA GLU A 31 9.53 -6.43 16.21
C GLU A 31 10.52 -7.53 15.83
N ILE A 32 10.57 -7.93 14.55
CA ILE A 32 11.35 -9.08 14.08
C ILE A 32 12.49 -8.69 13.13
N MET A 33 12.42 -7.52 12.49
CA MET A 33 13.47 -7.02 11.61
C MET A 33 14.53 -6.24 12.40
N PRO A 34 15.81 -6.34 12.01
CA PRO A 34 16.82 -5.39 12.46
C PRO A 34 16.38 -3.96 12.16
N GLU A 35 16.59 -3.04 13.10
CA GLU A 35 16.13 -1.65 12.99
C GLU A 35 16.50 -0.97 11.66
N PRO A 36 17.74 -1.08 11.12
CA PRO A 36 18.06 -0.46 9.84
C PRO A 36 17.25 -1.01 8.67
N LEU A 37 16.93 -2.31 8.68
CA LEU A 37 16.12 -2.96 7.66
C LEU A 37 14.66 -2.51 7.76
N TRP A 38 14.13 -2.44 8.98
CA TRP A 38 12.78 -1.92 9.23
C TRP A 38 12.65 -0.47 8.76
N LEU A 39 13.60 0.41 9.10
CA LEU A 39 13.57 1.82 8.69
C LEU A 39 13.59 1.97 7.16
N ALA A 40 14.43 1.21 6.47
CA ALA A 40 14.45 1.20 5.01
C ALA A 40 13.14 0.68 4.41
N TYR A 41 12.57 -0.38 5.00
CA TYR A 41 11.32 -0.94 4.53
C TYR A 41 10.14 0.01 4.77
N ARG A 42 10.04 0.59 5.96
CA ARG A 42 9.06 1.62 6.32
C ARG A 42 9.10 2.79 5.34
N LYS A 43 10.30 3.26 4.97
CA LYS A 43 10.46 4.31 3.96
C LYS A 43 9.91 3.89 2.60
N SER A 44 10.21 2.67 2.15
CA SER A 44 9.68 2.11 0.91
C SER A 44 8.14 1.99 0.91
N LEU A 45 7.51 1.68 2.04
CA LEU A 45 6.04 1.67 2.17
C LEU A 45 5.45 3.05 1.91
N ILE A 46 6.00 4.09 2.55
CA ILE A 46 5.56 5.48 2.37
C ILE A 46 5.78 5.93 0.92
N GLU A 47 6.95 5.65 0.35
CA GLU A 47 7.25 5.98 -1.05
C GLU A 47 6.31 5.28 -2.03
N SER A 48 5.90 4.04 -1.74
CA SER A 48 4.93 3.31 -2.58
C SER A 48 3.55 3.97 -2.58
N VAL A 49 3.14 4.57 -1.47
CA VAL A 49 1.85 5.27 -1.35
C VAL A 49 1.89 6.64 -2.01
N HIS A 50 2.98 7.40 -1.83
CA HIS A 50 3.07 8.78 -2.35
C HIS A 50 3.64 8.88 -3.77
N GLY A 51 4.36 7.87 -4.26
CA GLY A 51 4.93 7.86 -5.60
C GLY A 51 3.92 7.53 -6.70
N GLU A 52 4.24 7.80 -7.96
CA GLU A 52 3.29 7.60 -9.08
C GLU A 52 3.35 6.19 -9.70
N ALA A 53 4.11 5.27 -9.10
CA ALA A 53 4.28 3.91 -9.61
C ALA A 53 3.00 3.03 -9.54
N PRO A 54 2.17 3.07 -8.48
CA PRO A 54 0.89 2.39 -8.49
C PRO A 54 -0.06 3.04 -9.51
N ILE A 55 -0.62 2.22 -10.39
CA ILE A 55 -1.62 2.65 -11.39
C ILE A 55 -3.01 2.84 -10.79
N VAL A 56 -3.30 2.18 -9.67
CA VAL A 56 -4.55 2.34 -8.89
C VAL A 56 -4.23 2.18 -7.42
N ARG A 57 -4.89 2.98 -6.59
CA ARG A 57 -4.97 2.77 -5.13
C ARG A 57 -6.40 2.47 -4.78
N ILE A 58 -6.65 1.30 -4.20
CA ILE A 58 -7.97 0.88 -3.78
C ILE A 58 -8.05 1.08 -2.28
N ILE A 59 -9.15 1.64 -1.80
CA ILE A 59 -9.41 1.80 -0.37
C ILE A 59 -10.74 1.16 0.02
N ALA A 60 -10.81 0.73 1.27
CA ALA A 60 -12.04 0.39 1.96
C ALA A 60 -12.30 1.43 3.05
N GLU A 61 -13.52 1.98 3.10
CA GLU A 61 -13.90 2.97 4.13
C GLU A 61 -15.22 2.60 4.84
N ILE A 62 -15.30 2.99 6.11
CA ILE A 62 -16.51 3.00 6.94
C ILE A 62 -16.66 4.41 7.50
N ASP A 63 -17.82 5.04 7.29
CA ASP A 63 -18.09 6.40 7.77
C ASP A 63 -16.97 7.41 7.40
N LYS A 64 -16.47 7.30 6.16
CA LYS A 64 -15.34 8.08 5.59
C LYS A 64 -13.98 7.86 6.25
N LYS A 65 -13.86 6.92 7.18
CA LYS A 65 -12.58 6.47 7.70
C LYS A 65 -12.06 5.33 6.84
N ILE A 66 -10.86 5.50 6.28
CA ILE A 66 -10.17 4.43 5.57
C ILE A 66 -9.74 3.38 6.58
N ILE A 67 -10.14 2.13 6.33
CA ILE A 67 -9.88 0.96 7.19
C ILE A 67 -9.08 -0.14 6.48
N GLY A 68 -8.81 0.04 5.18
CA GLY A 68 -8.04 -0.91 4.40
C GLY A 68 -7.60 -0.30 3.08
N SER A 69 -6.54 -0.84 2.50
CA SER A 69 -6.02 -0.38 1.22
C SER A 69 -5.29 -1.47 0.45
N ALA A 70 -5.18 -1.29 -0.86
CA ALA A 70 -4.31 -2.09 -1.72
C ALA A 70 -3.78 -1.24 -2.88
N LEU A 71 -2.54 -1.49 -3.29
CA LEU A 71 -1.90 -0.80 -4.41
C LEU A 71 -1.79 -1.74 -5.61
N LEU A 72 -2.22 -1.28 -6.78
CA LEU A 72 -2.09 -2.02 -8.04
C LEU A 72 -0.95 -1.42 -8.86
N PHE A 73 -0.05 -2.28 -9.32
CA PHE A 73 1.06 -1.93 -10.20
C PHE A 73 0.92 -2.64 -11.53
N SER A 74 1.53 -2.11 -12.59
CA SER A 74 1.44 -2.69 -13.94
C SER A 74 2.36 -3.89 -14.17
N SER A 75 3.46 -4.02 -13.43
CA SER A 75 4.51 -5.03 -13.66
C SER A 75 5.42 -5.21 -12.45
N SER A 76 6.36 -6.17 -12.51
CA SER A 76 7.42 -6.30 -11.49
C SER A 76 8.39 -5.14 -11.45
N GLU A 77 8.60 -4.44 -12.57
CA GLU A 77 9.43 -3.25 -12.64
C GLU A 77 8.83 -2.12 -11.80
N THR A 78 7.56 -1.79 -12.02
CA THR A 78 6.88 -0.72 -11.27
C THR A 78 6.55 -1.14 -9.84
N ALA A 79 6.30 -2.43 -9.60
CA ALA A 79 5.99 -2.93 -8.27
C ALA A 79 7.24 -3.04 -7.38
N TYR A 80 8.36 -3.58 -7.87
CA TYR A 80 9.51 -3.96 -7.04
C TYR A 80 10.82 -3.31 -7.47
N GLY A 81 10.88 -2.60 -8.60
CA GLY A 81 12.12 -2.20 -9.23
C GLY A 81 12.92 -3.39 -9.80
N LYS A 82 12.24 -4.51 -10.11
CA LYS A 82 12.86 -5.78 -10.54
C LYS A 82 12.33 -6.22 -11.91
N PRO A 83 12.76 -5.58 -13.01
CA PRO A 83 12.35 -5.96 -14.36
C PRO A 83 12.78 -7.40 -14.72
N GLU A 84 13.86 -7.92 -14.12
CA GLU A 84 14.38 -9.27 -14.35
C GLU A 84 13.41 -10.39 -13.95
N LEU A 85 12.40 -10.10 -13.13
CA LEU A 85 11.34 -11.06 -12.79
C LEU A 85 10.39 -11.34 -13.97
N GLY A 86 10.38 -10.49 -15.01
CA GLY A 86 9.62 -10.72 -16.24
C GLY A 86 8.09 -10.74 -16.06
N ILE A 87 7.56 -10.15 -14.98
CA ILE A 87 6.11 -10.12 -14.73
C ILE A 87 5.54 -8.86 -15.39
N HIS A 88 4.86 -9.05 -16.51
CA HIS A 88 4.21 -7.99 -17.28
C HIS A 88 2.70 -7.88 -17.04
N SER A 89 2.17 -8.66 -16.10
CA SER A 89 0.77 -8.58 -15.66
C SER A 89 0.63 -7.70 -14.40
N PRO A 90 -0.55 -7.13 -14.15
CA PRO A 90 -0.78 -6.33 -12.95
C PRO A 90 -0.49 -7.09 -11.66
N ILE A 91 0.06 -6.38 -10.66
CA ILE A 91 0.46 -6.92 -9.36
C ILE A 91 -0.23 -6.11 -8.26
N LEU A 92 -1.02 -6.79 -7.43
CA LEU A 92 -1.60 -6.20 -6.22
C LEU A 92 -0.61 -6.35 -5.06
N ARG A 93 -0.27 -5.25 -4.39
CA ARG A 93 0.64 -5.23 -3.24
C ARG A 93 0.07 -4.39 -2.09
N LEU A 94 0.70 -4.55 -0.94
CA LEU A 94 0.43 -3.76 0.27
C LEU A 94 -1.05 -3.80 0.65
N LEU A 95 -1.62 -5.01 0.66
CA LEU A 95 -2.97 -5.25 1.16
C LEU A 95 -2.92 -5.11 2.68
N ALA A 96 -3.62 -4.11 3.20
CA ALA A 96 -3.70 -3.76 4.60
C ALA A 96 -5.16 -3.53 4.99
#